data_AF-A0A2K0TA38-F1
#
_entry.id   AF-A0A2K0TA38-F1
#
_cell.length_a   1.000
_cell.length_b   1.000
_cell.length_c   1.000
_cell.angle_alpha   90.00
_cell.angle_beta   90.00
_cell.angle_gamma   90.00
#
_symmetry.space_group_name_H-M   'P 1'
#
loop_
_entity.id
_entity.type
_entity.pdbx_description
1 polymer ?
#
loop_
_entity_poly.entity_id
_entity_poly.type
_entity_poly.pdbx_seq_one_letter_code
_entity_poly.pdbx_strand_id
1 'polypeptide(L)'
;MDKPKLAFGLNLTKKPGASKPMPSRSKPMFDNHDNDSDDEGTKVEEIGGDLEDFTTASSAPADSTRGPRSKKGPIAEPPKLKPKNQTNAMFGDLSSTLSSRKNAEAATELDASVYEYDSIYDSMKPKKNVAKEDEERKPKYMKNLLRAADVRKRDQLIAEEKKIAREREAEGEEFADKEKFVTEAYKKQQEENRRLEEEERKREEEEAKKNEGTGMTTFYRKLLDKEQERHAETVRAAEEMAKRDPGEKGDEKNEGDADADVDKEKEFAKAAQELNEKGASISVNEDGQVVDKRQLLKGGLNVGAKKKVEAQREEADRPAERERKEMSGQQIGRKQAMRERQSRMLADQLEASLKRSREATEAQREEVERAAKTRKTEGEISSAKERYLARKRAAEEEKKKKAAAE
;
A
#
# COMPACT_ATOMS: atom_id res chain seq x y z
N MET A 1 -47.68 3.01 -53.04
CA MET A 1 -46.41 2.36 -53.43
C MET A 1 -45.54 3.47 -53.99
N ASP A 2 -44.46 3.98 -53.42
CA ASP A 2 -43.58 3.62 -52.30
C ASP A 2 -42.79 4.91 -51.94
N LYS A 3 -42.83 5.38 -50.68
CA LYS A 3 -41.73 5.42 -49.67
C LYS A 3 -40.51 6.33 -50.03
N PRO A 4 -39.68 6.76 -49.06
CA PRO A 4 -39.93 7.87 -48.14
C PRO A 4 -38.80 8.94 -48.17
N LYS A 5 -39.08 10.13 -47.64
CA LYS A 5 -38.13 11.23 -47.46
C LYS A 5 -37.21 10.97 -46.26
N LEU A 6 -35.90 10.97 -46.48
CA LEU A 6 -34.85 11.04 -45.45
C LEU A 6 -34.04 12.31 -45.68
N ALA A 7 -34.10 13.24 -44.72
CA ALA A 7 -33.22 14.40 -44.66
C ALA A 7 -32.60 14.46 -43.25
N PHE A 8 -31.30 14.21 -43.17
CA PHE A 8 -30.48 14.40 -41.97
C PHE A 8 -30.20 15.89 -41.79
N GLY A 9 -30.83 16.51 -40.79
CA GLY A 9 -30.58 17.89 -40.38
C GLY A 9 -29.88 17.94 -39.03
N LEU A 10 -28.59 18.27 -39.04
CA LEU A 10 -27.76 18.52 -37.87
C LEU A 10 -28.08 19.92 -37.30
N ASN A 11 -29.04 20.01 -36.39
CA ASN A 11 -29.38 21.28 -35.73
C ASN A 11 -28.40 21.57 -34.58
N LEU A 12 -27.45 22.49 -34.80
CA LEU A 12 -26.69 23.15 -33.74
C LEU A 12 -27.60 24.13 -32.99
N THR A 13 -28.07 23.73 -31.81
CA THR A 13 -28.57 24.68 -30.80
C THR A 13 -27.76 24.56 -29.52
N LYS A 14 -27.03 25.65 -29.26
CA LYS A 14 -26.12 25.90 -28.15
C LYS A 14 -26.89 25.91 -26.81
N LYS A 15 -26.60 24.97 -25.91
CA LYS A 15 -26.97 25.03 -24.49
C LYS A 15 -25.72 25.34 -23.65
N PRO A 16 -25.79 26.25 -22.66
CA PRO A 16 -24.68 26.54 -21.78
C PRO A 16 -24.44 25.37 -20.81
N GLY A 17 -23.20 24.88 -20.78
CA GLY A 17 -22.78 23.74 -19.96
C GLY A 17 -22.70 24.10 -18.48
N ALA A 18 -23.25 23.22 -17.65
CA ALA A 18 -23.13 23.24 -16.20
C ALA A 18 -21.68 22.97 -15.75
N SER A 19 -21.26 23.73 -14.75
CA SER A 19 -19.95 23.73 -14.09
C SER A 19 -19.59 22.38 -13.43
N LYS A 20 -18.34 21.94 -13.62
CA LYS A 20 -17.71 20.82 -12.89
C LYS A 20 -17.42 21.21 -11.43
N PRO A 21 -17.57 20.32 -10.44
CA PRO A 21 -17.25 20.63 -9.04
C PRO A 21 -15.73 20.57 -8.78
N MET A 22 -15.23 21.50 -7.98
CA MET A 22 -13.83 21.59 -7.54
C MET A 22 -13.49 20.54 -6.46
N PRO A 23 -12.24 20.06 -6.39
CA PRO A 23 -11.79 19.12 -5.36
C PRO A 23 -11.60 19.80 -3.99
N SER A 24 -12.05 19.12 -2.93
CA SER A 24 -11.96 19.55 -1.54
C SER A 24 -10.50 19.61 -1.04
N ARG A 25 -10.09 20.75 -0.48
CA ARG A 25 -8.81 20.93 0.23
C ARG A 25 -8.87 20.20 1.58
N SER A 26 -8.01 19.22 1.80
CA SER A 26 -7.74 18.64 3.10
C SER A 26 -6.89 19.59 3.95
N LYS A 27 -7.22 19.71 5.24
CA LYS A 27 -6.44 20.45 6.24
C LYS A 27 -5.25 19.59 6.71
N PRO A 28 -4.04 20.15 6.87
CA PRO A 28 -2.96 19.46 7.57
C PRO A 28 -3.22 19.47 9.08
N MET A 29 -3.29 18.29 9.70
CA MET A 29 -3.27 18.12 11.15
C MET A 29 -1.82 18.01 11.63
N PHE A 30 -1.14 19.14 11.76
CA PHE A 30 -0.05 19.36 12.73
C PHE A 30 0.27 20.85 12.73
N ASP A 31 -0.59 21.65 13.38
CA ASP A 31 -0.28 23.04 13.67
C ASP A 31 0.05 23.16 15.16
N ASN A 32 1.23 23.71 15.39
CA ASN A 32 1.93 23.80 16.65
C ASN A 32 1.38 25.01 17.42
N HIS A 33 0.48 24.77 18.38
CA HIS A 33 0.01 25.82 19.27
C HIS A 33 0.80 25.76 20.58
N ASP A 34 1.89 26.54 20.62
CA ASP A 34 2.34 27.17 21.86
C ASP A 34 1.21 28.13 22.29
N ASN A 35 0.65 27.90 23.47
CA ASN A 35 0.05 28.97 24.25
C ASN A 35 0.23 28.68 25.75
N ASP A 36 0.68 29.71 26.41
CA ASP A 36 1.10 29.83 27.80
C ASP A 36 -0.12 29.97 28.74
N SER A 37 0.13 29.78 30.05
CA SER A 37 -0.68 30.19 31.22
C SER A 37 -1.75 29.26 31.84
N ASP A 38 -1.44 28.93 33.11
CA ASP A 38 -2.28 28.82 34.32
C ASP A 38 -3.08 27.54 34.68
N ASP A 39 -2.45 26.74 35.57
CA ASP A 39 -2.85 26.44 36.97
C ASP A 39 -4.35 26.21 37.32
N GLU A 40 -4.69 24.97 37.70
CA GLU A 40 -5.28 24.58 39.01
C GLU A 40 -6.03 23.23 38.94
N GLY A 41 -5.98 22.49 40.07
CA GLY A 41 -7.14 21.72 40.54
C GLY A 41 -7.36 20.26 40.09
N THR A 42 -6.92 19.35 40.95
CA THR A 42 -7.19 17.89 41.04
C THR A 42 -8.65 17.42 40.90
N LYS A 43 -8.87 16.27 40.23
CA LYS A 43 -9.76 15.19 40.76
C LYS A 43 -9.45 13.82 40.11
N VAL A 44 -9.08 12.86 40.95
CA VAL A 44 -8.95 11.43 40.65
C VAL A 44 -10.31 10.78 40.86
N GLU A 45 -10.77 9.94 39.94
CA GLU A 45 -11.67 8.83 40.25
C GLU A 45 -11.55 7.72 39.19
N GLU A 46 -11.33 6.52 39.72
CA GLU A 46 -11.09 5.23 39.08
C GLU A 46 -12.43 4.58 38.74
N ILE A 47 -12.64 4.12 37.49
CA ILE A 47 -13.77 3.27 37.12
C ILE A 47 -13.27 2.14 36.21
N GLY A 48 -13.09 0.97 36.82
CA GLY A 48 -13.30 -0.30 36.14
C GLY A 48 -14.81 -0.57 35.96
N GLY A 49 -15.13 -1.40 34.98
CA GLY A 49 -16.50 -1.83 34.69
C GLY A 49 -16.61 -2.18 33.21
N ASP A 50 -16.27 -3.41 32.86
CA ASP A 50 -17.19 -4.54 32.72
C ASP A 50 -17.98 -4.50 31.40
N LEU A 51 -17.60 -5.46 30.57
CA LEU A 51 -18.06 -5.75 29.24
C LEU A 51 -19.09 -6.88 29.37
N GLU A 52 -20.37 -6.57 29.57
CA GLU A 52 -21.44 -7.55 29.36
C GLU A 52 -22.75 -6.88 28.85
N ASP A 53 -23.40 -7.63 27.95
CA ASP A 53 -24.80 -7.57 27.55
C ASP A 53 -25.26 -6.57 26.46
N PHE A 54 -24.97 -6.93 25.20
CA PHE A 54 -25.72 -6.45 24.03
C PHE A 54 -26.91 -7.37 23.76
N THR A 55 -27.97 -7.31 24.59
CA THR A 55 -29.31 -7.72 24.18
C THR A 55 -30.37 -6.91 24.93
N THR A 56 -30.92 -5.86 24.30
CA THR A 56 -32.36 -5.52 24.29
C THR A 56 -32.57 -4.10 23.75
N ALA A 57 -33.47 -4.01 22.78
CA ALA A 57 -33.96 -2.76 22.24
C ALA A 57 -35.06 -2.19 23.15
N SER A 58 -34.97 -0.92 23.54
CA SER A 58 -36.14 -0.08 23.83
C SER A 58 -35.81 1.43 23.87
N SER A 59 -36.56 2.17 23.03
CA SER A 59 -37.20 3.48 23.27
C SER A 59 -36.42 4.71 23.79
N ALA A 60 -36.36 5.75 22.96
CA ALA A 60 -36.87 7.13 23.20
C ALA A 60 -36.43 8.09 22.05
N PRO A 61 -36.93 9.35 21.94
CA PRO A 61 -38.30 9.84 22.00
C PRO A 61 -38.70 10.62 20.73
N ALA A 62 -39.95 11.11 20.71
CA ALA A 62 -40.63 11.80 19.63
C ALA A 62 -40.02 13.14 19.20
N ASP A 63 -40.01 13.40 17.88
CA ASP A 63 -40.16 14.75 17.34
C ASP A 63 -41.01 14.74 16.05
N SER A 64 -41.74 15.83 15.90
CA SER A 64 -42.85 16.09 14.99
C SER A 64 -42.41 16.31 13.53
N THR A 65 -43.25 15.90 12.57
CA THR A 65 -43.70 16.73 11.43
C THR A 65 -44.61 15.94 10.47
N ARG A 66 -45.68 16.61 10.03
CA ARG A 66 -46.81 16.09 9.23
C ARG A 66 -46.43 15.86 7.76
N GLY A 67 -46.94 14.78 7.18
CA GLY A 67 -47.10 14.59 5.72
C GLY A 67 -48.36 13.75 5.41
N PRO A 68 -49.12 14.02 4.33
CA PRO A 68 -50.49 13.54 4.18
C PRO A 68 -50.59 12.09 3.68
N ARG A 69 -51.60 11.39 4.20
CA ARG A 69 -51.95 9.99 3.93
C ARG A 69 -52.52 9.81 2.52
N SER A 70 -52.02 8.83 1.76
CA SER A 70 -52.79 8.21 0.67
C SER A 70 -53.46 6.93 1.17
N LYS A 71 -54.80 6.90 1.14
CA LYS A 71 -55.62 5.71 1.43
C LYS A 71 -55.47 4.69 0.30
N LYS A 72 -55.08 3.45 0.63
CA LYS A 72 -55.48 2.24 -0.11
C LYS A 72 -56.01 1.20 0.89
N GLY A 73 -57.07 0.49 0.47
CA GLY A 73 -58.11 -0.14 1.29
C GLY A 73 -57.69 -1.32 2.18
N PRO A 74 -58.66 -1.89 2.93
CA PRO A 74 -58.39 -2.90 3.95
C PRO A 74 -58.09 -4.25 3.31
N ILE A 75 -56.87 -4.74 3.49
CA ILE A 75 -56.55 -6.16 3.39
C ILE A 75 -57.02 -6.77 4.71
N ALA A 76 -57.89 -7.78 4.65
CA ALA A 76 -58.41 -8.47 5.82
C ALA A 76 -57.27 -9.19 6.55
N GLU A 77 -56.84 -8.65 7.70
CA GLU A 77 -55.98 -9.36 8.65
C GLU A 77 -56.76 -10.52 9.27
N PRO A 78 -56.18 -11.74 9.40
CA PRO A 78 -56.83 -12.82 10.13
C PRO A 78 -56.96 -12.46 11.62
N PRO A 79 -58.00 -12.95 12.32
CA PRO A 79 -58.30 -12.55 13.68
C PRO A 79 -57.16 -12.92 14.64
N LYS A 80 -56.63 -11.93 15.36
CA LYS A 80 -55.63 -12.11 16.43
C LYS A 80 -56.25 -12.89 17.59
N LEU A 81 -55.89 -14.17 17.73
CA LEU A 81 -56.27 -14.99 18.88
C LEU A 81 -55.49 -14.52 20.11
N LYS A 82 -56.21 -14.21 21.20
CA LYS A 82 -55.62 -13.83 22.49
C LYS A 82 -54.87 -15.03 23.08
N PRO A 83 -53.65 -14.84 23.65
CA PRO A 83 -52.95 -15.93 24.32
C PRO A 83 -53.73 -16.32 25.58
N LYS A 84 -54.31 -17.53 25.58
CA LYS A 84 -54.82 -18.15 26.81
C LYS A 84 -53.61 -18.63 27.61
N ASN A 85 -53.51 -18.18 28.86
CA ASN A 85 -52.52 -18.66 29.82
C ASN A 85 -52.55 -20.19 29.88
N GLN A 86 -51.52 -20.83 29.33
CA GLN A 86 -51.31 -22.27 29.47
C GLN A 86 -50.81 -22.51 30.90
N THR A 87 -51.68 -23.07 31.74
CA THR A 87 -51.24 -23.68 32.99
C THR A 87 -50.37 -24.88 32.64
N ASN A 88 -49.16 -24.93 33.18
CA ASN A 88 -48.21 -26.05 33.08
C ASN A 88 -48.86 -27.36 33.53
N ALA A 89 -49.56 -28.05 32.64
CA ALA A 89 -49.90 -29.45 32.82
C ALA A 89 -48.75 -30.27 32.22
N MET A 90 -47.89 -30.81 33.09
CA MET A 90 -46.80 -31.73 32.70
C MET A 90 -47.29 -32.99 31.96
N PHE A 91 -48.61 -33.18 31.88
CA PHE A 91 -49.30 -34.12 30.99
C PHE A 91 -50.33 -33.35 30.18
N GLY A 92 -49.96 -32.90 28.97
CA GLY A 92 -50.89 -32.34 28.01
C GLY A 92 -51.95 -33.36 27.62
N ASP A 93 -53.13 -32.89 27.20
CA ASP A 93 -54.28 -33.73 26.81
C ASP A 93 -53.87 -34.81 25.78
N LEU A 94 -53.70 -36.05 26.25
CA LEU A 94 -53.28 -37.20 25.46
C LEU A 94 -54.27 -37.55 24.34
N SER A 95 -55.55 -37.17 24.49
CA SER A 95 -56.55 -37.35 23.45
C SER A 95 -56.32 -36.36 22.29
N SER A 96 -55.96 -35.12 22.62
CA SER A 96 -55.60 -34.12 21.61
C SER A 96 -54.34 -34.50 20.83
N THR A 97 -53.35 -35.13 21.47
CA THR A 97 -52.12 -35.55 20.80
C THR A 97 -52.35 -36.76 19.89
N LEU A 98 -53.18 -37.72 20.32
CA LEU A 98 -53.57 -38.87 19.48
C LEU A 98 -54.41 -38.46 18.28
N SER A 99 -55.37 -37.55 18.46
CA SER A 99 -56.17 -37.03 17.35
C SER A 99 -55.34 -36.18 16.39
N SER A 100 -54.46 -35.31 16.90
CA SER A 100 -53.50 -34.56 16.08
C SER A 100 -52.61 -35.50 15.26
N ARG A 101 -52.14 -36.59 15.85
CA ARG A 101 -51.30 -37.57 15.15
C ARG A 101 -52.06 -38.29 14.04
N LYS A 102 -53.29 -38.75 14.29
CA LYS A 102 -54.14 -39.37 13.25
C LYS A 102 -54.42 -38.40 12.09
N ASN A 103 -54.67 -37.13 12.41
CA ASN A 103 -54.90 -36.11 11.38
C ASN A 103 -53.63 -35.82 10.58
N ALA A 104 -52.46 -35.81 11.24
CA ALA A 104 -51.18 -35.65 10.56
C ALA A 104 -50.88 -36.85 9.64
N GLU A 105 -51.10 -38.08 10.11
CA GLU A 105 -50.94 -39.31 9.33
C GLU A 105 -51.88 -39.32 8.11
N ALA A 106 -53.16 -38.99 8.31
CA ALA A 106 -54.13 -38.87 7.22
C ALA A 106 -53.73 -37.78 6.20
N ALA A 107 -53.19 -36.64 6.66
CA ALA A 107 -52.71 -35.60 5.76
C ALA A 107 -51.49 -36.05 4.94
N THR A 108 -50.56 -36.81 5.55
CA THR A 108 -49.41 -37.38 4.82
C THR A 108 -49.79 -38.48 3.83
N GLU A 109 -50.84 -39.26 4.12
CA GLU A 109 -51.35 -40.29 3.21
C GLU A 109 -52.05 -39.70 1.98
N LEU A 110 -52.73 -38.58 2.15
CA LEU A 110 -53.40 -37.87 1.05
C LEU A 110 -52.39 -37.16 0.14
N ASP A 111 -51.37 -36.53 0.73
CA ASP A 111 -50.32 -35.84 -0.04
C ASP A 111 -49.01 -35.76 0.76
N ALA A 112 -47.96 -36.37 0.22
CA ALA A 112 -46.62 -36.37 0.82
C ALA A 112 -45.96 -34.98 0.81
N SER A 113 -46.42 -34.06 -0.06
CA SER A 113 -45.86 -32.71 -0.21
C SER A 113 -46.39 -31.70 0.81
N VAL A 114 -47.35 -32.09 1.66
CA VAL A 114 -48.02 -31.20 2.65
C VAL A 114 -47.05 -30.49 3.60
N TYR A 115 -45.87 -31.08 3.86
CA TYR A 115 -44.86 -30.51 4.77
C TYR A 115 -43.61 -29.99 4.03
N GLU A 116 -43.60 -29.97 2.70
CA GLU A 116 -42.47 -29.53 1.88
C GLU A 116 -42.38 -27.99 1.73
N TYR A 117 -42.91 -27.22 2.67
CA TYR A 117 -42.89 -25.75 2.61
C TYR A 117 -41.48 -25.17 2.52
N ASP A 118 -40.50 -25.75 3.21
CA ASP A 118 -39.13 -25.24 3.20
C ASP A 118 -38.42 -25.50 1.87
N SER A 119 -38.72 -26.63 1.19
CA SER A 119 -38.12 -26.94 -0.11
C SER A 119 -38.61 -25.97 -1.20
N ILE A 120 -39.91 -25.65 -1.18
CA ILE A 120 -40.50 -24.68 -2.10
C ILE A 120 -40.02 -23.27 -1.73
N TYR A 121 -39.94 -22.93 -0.44
CA TYR A 121 -39.43 -21.64 0.00
C TYR A 121 -37.96 -21.43 -0.39
N ASP A 122 -37.11 -22.45 -0.24
CA ASP A 122 -35.72 -22.41 -0.71
C ASP A 122 -35.62 -22.30 -2.24
N SER A 123 -36.58 -22.87 -3.00
CA SER A 123 -36.65 -22.68 -4.44
C SER A 123 -37.09 -21.26 -4.85
N MET A 124 -37.93 -20.61 -4.03
CA MET A 124 -38.38 -19.23 -4.23
C MET A 124 -37.34 -18.21 -3.76
N LYS A 125 -36.41 -18.60 -2.88
CA LYS A 125 -35.29 -17.74 -2.51
C LYS A 125 -34.46 -17.49 -3.77
N PRO A 126 -34.26 -16.23 -4.17
CA PRO A 126 -33.37 -15.94 -5.28
C PRO A 126 -31.99 -16.50 -4.90
N LYS A 127 -31.49 -17.45 -5.70
CA LYS A 127 -30.12 -17.95 -5.56
C LYS A 127 -29.22 -16.73 -5.55
N LYS A 128 -28.57 -16.47 -4.41
CA LYS A 128 -27.56 -15.41 -4.31
C LYS A 128 -26.49 -15.80 -5.32
N ASN A 129 -26.52 -15.17 -6.49
CA ASN A 129 -25.41 -15.25 -7.43
C ASN A 129 -24.23 -14.70 -6.65
N VAL A 130 -23.33 -15.58 -6.21
CA VAL A 130 -22.04 -15.19 -5.64
C VAL A 130 -21.34 -14.53 -6.81
N ALA A 131 -21.50 -13.21 -6.91
CA ALA A 131 -20.88 -12.45 -7.97
C ALA A 131 -19.37 -12.67 -7.82
N LYS A 132 -18.69 -12.98 -8.92
CA LYS A 132 -17.22 -13.13 -8.95
C LYS A 132 -16.48 -11.92 -8.36
N GLU A 133 -17.19 -10.79 -8.21
CA GLU A 133 -16.77 -9.58 -7.50
C GLU A 133 -16.35 -9.83 -6.03
N ASP A 134 -16.90 -10.83 -5.34
CA ASP A 134 -16.52 -11.13 -3.95
C ASP A 134 -15.13 -11.81 -3.84
N GLU A 135 -14.67 -12.52 -4.87
CA GLU A 135 -13.29 -13.05 -4.93
C GLU A 135 -12.25 -11.95 -5.19
N GLU A 136 -12.69 -10.86 -5.81
CA GLU A 136 -11.88 -9.66 -6.06
C GLU A 136 -11.82 -8.73 -4.84
N ARG A 137 -12.71 -8.89 -3.86
CA ARG A 137 -12.65 -8.20 -2.54
C ARG A 137 -11.52 -8.69 -1.64
N LYS A 138 -10.38 -9.08 -2.21
CA LYS A 138 -9.14 -9.21 -1.43
C LYS A 138 -8.69 -7.81 -1.00
N PRO A 139 -8.31 -7.59 0.27
CA PRO A 139 -7.85 -6.30 0.73
C PRO A 139 -6.69 -5.80 -0.13
N LYS A 140 -6.80 -4.54 -0.57
CA LYS A 140 -5.93 -3.89 -1.57
C LYS A 140 -4.42 -4.03 -1.27
N TYR A 141 -4.04 -4.17 0.00
CA TYR A 141 -2.65 -4.19 0.45
C TYR A 141 -2.13 -5.56 0.92
N MET A 142 -2.99 -6.55 1.14
CA MET A 142 -2.56 -7.84 1.71
C MET A 142 -1.59 -8.58 0.78
N LYS A 143 -1.82 -8.49 -0.53
CA LYS A 143 -0.91 -9.07 -1.53
C LYS A 143 0.51 -8.48 -1.43
N ASN A 144 0.61 -7.17 -1.20
CA ASN A 144 1.91 -6.50 -1.07
C ASN A 144 2.58 -6.83 0.28
N LEU A 145 1.79 -6.97 1.36
CA LEU A 145 2.31 -7.39 2.65
C LEU A 145 2.87 -8.81 2.61
N LEU A 146 2.14 -9.74 1.98
CA LEU A 146 2.61 -11.12 1.79
C LEU A 146 3.87 -11.16 0.94
N ARG A 147 3.89 -10.46 -0.20
CA ARG A 147 5.10 -10.35 -1.04
C ARG A 147 6.28 -9.79 -0.26
N ALA A 148 6.09 -8.73 0.52
CA ALA A 148 7.16 -8.15 1.35
C ALA A 148 7.65 -9.10 2.44
N ALA A 149 6.75 -9.88 3.06
CA ALA A 149 7.14 -10.91 4.01
C ALA A 149 7.96 -12.02 3.34
N ASP A 150 7.57 -12.44 2.13
CA ASP A 150 8.31 -13.45 1.38
C ASP A 150 9.69 -12.97 0.93
N VAL A 151 9.82 -11.69 0.52
CA VAL A 151 11.12 -11.06 0.22
C VAL A 151 12.02 -11.08 1.46
N ARG A 152 11.52 -10.62 2.62
CA ARG A 152 12.32 -10.64 3.87
C ARG A 152 12.76 -12.03 4.28
N LYS A 153 11.92 -13.04 4.10
CA LYS A 153 12.30 -14.44 4.39
C LYS A 153 13.43 -14.90 3.47
N ARG A 154 13.38 -14.56 2.18
CA ARG A 154 14.48 -14.86 1.24
C ARG A 154 15.76 -14.13 1.65
N ASP A 155 15.67 -12.84 1.96
CA ASP A 155 16.83 -12.04 2.38
C ASP A 155 17.48 -12.59 3.66
N GLN A 156 16.66 -13.05 4.61
CA GLN A 156 17.14 -13.70 5.83
C GLN A 156 17.92 -14.98 5.52
N LEU A 157 17.38 -15.84 4.66
CA LEU A 157 18.07 -17.08 4.25
C LEU A 157 19.40 -16.77 3.54
N ILE A 158 19.42 -15.79 2.63
CA ILE A 158 20.64 -15.36 1.92
C ILE A 158 21.66 -14.79 2.93
N ALA A 159 21.22 -14.03 3.92
CA ALA A 159 22.09 -13.46 4.94
C ALA A 159 22.70 -14.55 5.84
N GLU A 160 21.90 -15.53 6.24
CA GLU A 160 22.37 -16.69 7.02
C GLU A 160 23.37 -17.52 6.21
N GLU A 161 23.10 -17.78 4.93
CA GLU A 161 24.01 -18.52 4.04
C GLU A 161 25.34 -17.77 3.85
N LYS A 162 25.31 -16.45 3.62
CA LYS A 162 26.52 -15.61 3.55
C LYS A 162 27.27 -15.58 4.87
N LYS A 163 26.56 -15.61 6.00
CA LYS A 163 27.16 -15.68 7.33
C LYS A 163 27.88 -17.02 7.53
N ILE A 164 27.23 -18.14 7.20
CA ILE A 164 27.82 -19.48 7.29
C ILE A 164 29.02 -19.61 6.35
N ALA A 165 28.95 -19.05 5.13
CA ALA A 165 30.08 -19.04 4.21
C ALA A 165 31.27 -18.27 4.79
N ARG A 166 31.03 -17.10 5.39
CA ARG A 166 32.06 -16.31 6.06
C ARG A 166 32.66 -17.01 7.27
N GLU A 167 31.82 -17.68 8.09
CA GLU A 167 32.27 -18.49 9.22
C GLU A 167 33.14 -19.66 8.74
N ARG A 168 32.77 -20.33 7.65
CA ARG A 168 33.58 -21.40 7.03
C ARG A 168 34.86 -20.91 6.38
N GLU A 169 34.90 -19.69 5.88
CA GLU A 169 36.14 -19.08 5.36
C GLU A 169 37.09 -18.77 6.51
N ALA A 170 36.57 -18.24 7.63
CA ALA A 170 37.34 -17.97 8.84
C ALA A 170 37.85 -19.26 9.52
N GLU A 171 37.02 -20.29 9.64
CA GLU A 171 37.41 -21.62 10.15
C GLU A 171 38.20 -22.44 9.10
N GLY A 172 38.13 -22.03 7.83
CA GLY A 172 38.73 -22.73 6.71
C GLY A 172 40.26 -22.73 6.72
N GLU A 173 40.88 -21.78 7.42
CA GLU A 173 42.33 -21.79 7.68
C GLU A 173 42.74 -22.93 8.63
N GLU A 174 41.87 -23.32 9.57
CA GLU A 174 42.12 -24.40 10.53
C GLU A 174 41.77 -25.80 9.96
N PHE A 175 40.92 -25.85 8.94
CA PHE A 175 40.44 -27.10 8.33
C PHE A 175 40.75 -27.22 6.83
N ALA A 176 41.78 -26.50 6.35
CA ALA A 176 42.21 -26.54 4.95
C ALA A 176 42.59 -27.95 4.46
N ASP A 177 43.13 -28.78 5.36
CA ASP A 177 43.57 -30.15 5.07
C ASP A 177 42.40 -31.17 5.05
N LYS A 178 41.17 -30.76 5.38
CA LYS A 178 39.99 -31.64 5.43
C LYS A 178 39.09 -31.43 4.23
N GLU A 179 38.56 -32.52 3.69
CA GLU A 179 37.64 -32.50 2.55
C GLU A 179 36.31 -31.83 2.92
N LYS A 180 35.85 -30.91 2.05
CA LYS A 180 34.58 -30.18 2.23
C LYS A 180 33.42 -30.97 1.63
N PHE A 181 32.61 -31.61 2.47
CA PHE A 181 31.41 -32.33 2.01
C PHE A 181 30.18 -31.43 2.07
N VAL A 182 29.63 -31.12 0.90
CA VAL A 182 28.37 -30.38 0.77
C VAL A 182 27.27 -31.37 0.37
N THR A 183 26.19 -31.43 1.15
CA THR A 183 25.05 -32.32 0.87
C THR A 183 24.35 -31.91 -0.44
N GLU A 184 23.80 -32.87 -1.18
CA GLU A 184 23.11 -32.59 -2.44
C GLU A 184 21.94 -31.61 -2.28
N ALA A 185 21.26 -31.65 -1.13
CA ALA A 185 20.18 -30.73 -0.79
C ALA A 185 20.68 -29.28 -0.68
N TYR A 186 21.85 -29.06 -0.07
CA TYR A 186 22.42 -27.72 0.06
C TYR A 186 22.93 -27.18 -1.29
N LYS A 187 23.48 -28.06 -2.15
CA LYS A 187 23.85 -27.66 -3.53
C LYS A 187 22.62 -27.20 -4.32
N LYS A 188 21.51 -27.95 -4.23
CA LYS A 188 20.24 -27.57 -4.87
C LYS A 188 19.67 -26.27 -4.32
N GLN A 189 19.71 -26.07 -3.00
CA GLN A 189 19.30 -24.82 -2.36
C GLN A 189 20.14 -23.63 -2.84
N GLN A 190 21.46 -23.80 -2.94
CA GLN A 190 22.37 -22.76 -3.43
C GLN A 190 22.12 -22.42 -4.92
N GLU A 191 21.84 -23.43 -5.75
CA GLU A 191 21.49 -23.23 -7.17
C GLU A 191 20.14 -22.54 -7.34
N GLU A 192 19.12 -22.92 -6.55
CA GLU A 192 17.82 -22.26 -6.55
C GLU A 192 17.92 -20.80 -6.10
N ASN A 193 18.66 -20.51 -5.03
CA ASN A 193 18.90 -19.16 -4.57
C ASN A 193 19.65 -18.33 -5.62
N ARG A 194 20.71 -18.89 -6.22
CA ARG A 194 21.45 -18.20 -7.30
C ARG A 194 20.57 -17.90 -8.51
N ARG A 195 19.72 -18.85 -8.90
CA ARG A 195 18.77 -18.66 -10.01
C ARG A 195 17.74 -17.57 -9.70
N LEU A 196 17.22 -17.54 -8.47
CA LEU A 196 16.28 -16.53 -8.01
C LEU A 196 16.94 -15.15 -7.91
N GLU A 197 18.18 -15.06 -7.43
CA GLU A 197 18.95 -13.82 -7.40
C GLU A 197 19.21 -13.28 -8.82
N GLU A 198 19.56 -14.15 -9.77
CA GLU A 198 19.75 -13.74 -11.18
C GLU A 198 18.45 -13.27 -11.84
N GLU A 199 17.32 -13.88 -11.50
CA GLU A 199 16.00 -13.47 -11.99
C GLU A 199 15.54 -12.15 -11.37
N GLU A 200 15.68 -11.99 -10.05
CA GLU A 200 15.45 -10.72 -9.34
C GLU A 200 16.38 -9.62 -9.86
N ARG A 201 17.67 -9.90 -10.09
CA ARG A 201 18.61 -8.92 -10.63
C ARG A 201 18.23 -8.48 -12.04
N LYS A 202 17.87 -9.42 -12.92
CA LYS A 202 17.36 -9.09 -14.26
C LYS A 202 16.09 -8.25 -14.18
N ARG A 203 15.18 -8.60 -13.27
CA ARG A 203 13.94 -7.86 -13.06
C ARG A 203 14.19 -6.46 -12.51
N GLU A 204 15.10 -6.32 -11.56
CA GLU A 204 15.53 -5.03 -11.01
C GLU A 204 16.24 -4.19 -12.08
N GLU A 205 17.10 -4.77 -12.92
CA GLU A 205 17.72 -4.08 -14.05
C GLU A 205 16.66 -3.59 -15.07
N GLU A 206 15.62 -4.38 -15.33
CA GLU A 206 14.50 -3.97 -16.18
C GLU A 206 13.61 -2.91 -15.52
N GLU A 207 13.30 -3.06 -14.23
CA GLU A 207 12.54 -2.09 -13.46
C GLU A 207 13.32 -0.78 -13.31
N ALA A 208 14.65 -0.83 -13.13
CA ALA A 208 15.53 0.32 -13.10
C ALA A 208 15.54 1.03 -14.47
N LYS A 209 15.71 0.31 -15.58
CA LYS A 209 15.61 0.89 -16.94
C LYS A 209 14.24 1.51 -17.21
N LYS A 210 13.16 0.91 -16.71
CA LYS A 210 11.80 1.48 -16.81
C LYS A 210 11.63 2.70 -15.90
N ASN A 211 12.25 2.69 -14.72
CA ASN A 211 12.12 3.73 -13.71
C ASN A 211 13.09 4.91 -13.91
N GLU A 212 14.15 4.74 -14.72
CA GLU A 212 14.99 5.82 -15.26
C GLU A 212 14.17 6.88 -16.02
N GLY A 213 12.93 6.59 -16.39
CA GLY A 213 12.00 7.53 -17.01
C GLY A 213 11.14 8.34 -16.05
N THR A 214 11.05 8.00 -14.77
CA THR A 214 10.00 8.51 -13.87
C THR A 214 10.56 9.51 -12.86
N GLY A 215 10.65 10.79 -13.24
CA GLY A 215 10.99 11.87 -12.33
C GLY A 215 11.24 13.22 -13.01
N MET A 216 11.09 14.32 -12.28
CA MET A 216 11.45 15.66 -12.78
C MET A 216 12.96 15.76 -13.06
N THR A 217 13.79 15.08 -12.27
CA THR A 217 15.26 15.04 -12.43
C THR A 217 15.68 14.35 -13.72
N THR A 218 14.98 13.30 -14.14
CA THR A 218 15.27 12.58 -15.38
C THR A 218 14.76 13.37 -16.60
N PHE A 219 13.67 14.13 -16.46
CA PHE A 219 13.25 15.12 -17.46
C PHE A 219 14.30 16.22 -17.68
N TYR A 220 14.83 16.82 -16.61
CA TYR A 220 15.90 17.83 -16.73
C TYR A 220 17.19 17.23 -17.31
N ARG A 221 17.56 16.01 -16.91
CA ARG A 221 18.71 15.29 -17.49
C ARG A 221 18.53 15.11 -19.00
N LYS A 222 17.40 14.57 -19.45
CA LYS A 222 17.08 14.39 -20.88
C LYS A 222 17.05 15.70 -21.67
N LEU A 223 16.59 16.80 -21.07
CA LEU A 223 16.60 18.11 -21.70
C LEU A 223 18.04 18.62 -21.92
N LEU A 224 18.89 18.49 -20.90
CA LEU A 224 20.30 18.88 -20.99
C LEU A 224 21.07 18.00 -21.97
N ASP A 225 20.85 16.68 -21.95
CA ASP A 225 21.47 15.74 -22.89
C ASP A 225 21.10 16.11 -24.34
N LYS A 226 19.83 16.44 -24.58
CA LYS A 226 19.34 16.90 -25.90
C LYS A 226 19.94 18.24 -26.33
N GLU A 227 20.17 19.17 -25.41
CA GLU A 227 20.86 20.44 -25.71
C GLU A 227 22.34 20.22 -26.01
N GLN A 228 23.00 19.29 -25.30
CA GLN A 228 24.38 18.90 -25.55
C GLN A 228 24.54 18.19 -26.90
N GLU A 229 23.63 17.28 -27.26
CA GLU A 229 23.61 16.63 -28.57
C GLU A 229 23.50 17.65 -29.71
N ARG A 230 22.57 18.60 -29.60
CA ARG A 230 22.43 19.70 -30.57
C ARG A 230 23.70 20.53 -30.69
N HIS A 231 24.32 20.88 -29.56
CA HIS A 231 25.57 21.61 -29.57
C HIS A 231 26.70 20.81 -30.24
N ALA A 232 26.83 19.51 -29.90
CA ALA A 232 27.82 18.63 -30.50
C ALA A 232 27.62 18.47 -32.02
N GLU A 233 26.37 18.39 -32.48
CA GLU A 233 26.03 18.39 -33.92
C GLU A 233 26.42 19.70 -34.59
N THR A 234 26.15 20.86 -33.97
CA THR A 234 26.55 22.16 -34.54
C THR A 234 28.07 22.32 -34.62
N VAL A 235 28.81 21.85 -33.61
CA VAL A 235 30.27 21.89 -33.61
C VAL A 235 30.83 20.94 -34.68
N ARG A 236 30.32 19.71 -34.77
CA ARG A 236 30.72 18.77 -35.84
C ARG A 236 30.41 19.32 -37.23
N ALA A 237 29.24 19.94 -37.43
CA ALA A 237 28.89 20.56 -38.71
C ALA A 237 29.82 21.72 -39.06
N ALA A 238 30.18 22.56 -38.08
CA ALA A 238 31.16 23.64 -38.26
C ALA A 238 32.57 23.11 -38.55
N GLU A 239 33.01 22.04 -37.87
CA GLU A 239 34.30 21.38 -38.13
C GLU A 239 34.35 20.72 -39.51
N GLU A 240 33.27 20.07 -39.96
CA GLU A 240 33.17 19.51 -41.30
C GLU A 240 33.15 20.61 -42.37
N MET A 241 32.50 21.74 -42.10
CA MET A 241 32.51 22.89 -43.01
C MET A 241 33.90 23.54 -43.08
N ALA A 242 34.61 23.65 -41.96
CA ALA A 242 35.99 24.14 -41.90
C ALA A 242 36.99 23.19 -42.57
N LYS A 243 36.75 21.87 -42.56
CA LYS A 243 37.58 20.89 -43.27
C LYS A 243 37.30 20.85 -44.78
N ARG A 244 36.09 21.22 -45.20
CA ARG A 244 35.68 21.22 -46.61
C ARG A 244 36.16 22.45 -47.38
N ASP A 245 36.82 23.40 -46.72
CA ASP A 245 37.43 24.57 -47.35
C ASP A 245 38.92 24.72 -47.00
N PRO A 246 39.81 24.25 -47.89
CA PRO A 246 41.12 24.85 -48.06
C PRO A 246 41.22 25.40 -49.49
N GLY A 247 40.47 26.45 -49.79
CA GLY A 247 40.52 27.10 -51.09
C GLY A 247 40.12 28.56 -51.03
N GLU A 248 41.13 29.42 -50.94
CA GLU A 248 41.12 30.83 -51.39
C GLU A 248 40.86 31.91 -50.32
N LYS A 249 41.97 32.33 -49.68
CA LYS A 249 42.46 33.72 -49.46
C LYS A 249 43.54 33.64 -48.37
N GLY A 250 44.81 33.87 -48.66
CA GLY A 250 45.33 35.13 -49.18
C GLY A 250 45.99 35.83 -47.99
N ASP A 251 47.31 35.72 -47.91
CA ASP A 251 48.18 36.46 -47.00
C ASP A 251 47.81 37.95 -46.99
N GLU A 252 47.65 38.52 -45.80
CA GLU A 252 48.19 39.85 -45.49
C GLU A 252 48.17 40.07 -43.98
N LYS A 253 49.36 39.91 -43.38
CA LYS A 253 49.72 40.55 -42.13
C LYS A 253 50.04 42.01 -42.45
N ASN A 254 49.30 42.96 -41.89
CA ASN A 254 49.89 44.24 -41.53
C ASN A 254 49.17 44.87 -40.33
N GLU A 255 49.96 45.36 -39.39
CA GLU A 255 49.50 45.98 -38.16
C GLU A 255 49.04 47.42 -38.38
N GLY A 256 47.98 47.82 -37.67
CA GLY A 256 47.73 49.18 -37.21
C GLY A 256 47.13 50.17 -38.21
N ASP A 257 45.81 50.35 -38.17
CA ASP A 257 45.20 51.68 -38.36
C ASP A 257 43.75 51.71 -37.80
N ALA A 258 43.45 52.71 -36.98
CA ALA A 258 42.21 52.82 -36.19
C ALA A 258 40.99 53.31 -37.00
N ASP A 259 41.12 53.45 -38.32
CA ASP A 259 40.01 53.84 -39.21
C ASP A 259 39.37 52.65 -39.98
N ALA A 260 39.89 51.42 -39.81
CA ALA A 260 39.35 50.22 -40.46
C ALA A 260 38.19 49.54 -39.70
N ASP A 261 37.84 50.00 -38.51
CA ASP A 261 36.80 49.39 -37.68
C ASP A 261 35.39 49.87 -38.07
N VAL A 262 35.25 51.12 -38.54
CA VAL A 262 33.96 51.72 -38.90
C VAL A 262 33.36 51.10 -40.18
N ASP A 263 34.20 50.70 -41.13
CA ASP A 263 33.72 50.08 -42.38
C ASP A 263 33.35 48.60 -42.18
N LYS A 264 34.07 47.89 -41.31
CA LYS A 264 33.69 46.53 -40.90
C LYS A 264 32.35 46.52 -40.15
N GLU A 265 32.11 47.47 -39.25
CA GLU A 265 30.82 47.59 -38.53
C GLU A 265 29.63 47.80 -39.48
N LYS A 266 29.81 48.62 -40.54
CA LYS A 266 28.77 48.83 -41.57
C LYS A 266 28.54 47.58 -42.42
N GLU A 267 29.58 46.81 -42.72
CA GLU A 267 29.46 45.53 -43.42
C GLU A 267 28.73 44.47 -42.58
N PHE A 268 29.03 44.40 -41.27
CA PHE A 268 28.33 43.53 -40.34
C PHE A 268 26.85 43.92 -40.17
N ALA A 269 26.53 45.22 -40.16
CA ALA A 269 25.16 45.71 -40.11
C ALA A 269 24.35 45.27 -41.34
N LYS A 270 24.95 45.38 -42.55
CA LYS A 270 24.31 44.93 -43.81
C LYS A 270 24.11 43.41 -43.83
N ALA A 271 25.12 42.64 -43.42
CA ALA A 271 25.02 41.19 -43.32
C ALA A 271 23.93 40.74 -42.33
N ALA A 272 23.79 41.44 -41.19
CA ALA A 272 22.73 41.17 -40.21
C ALA A 272 21.33 41.48 -40.76
N GLN A 273 21.18 42.55 -41.55
CA GLN A 273 19.92 42.89 -42.23
C GLN A 273 19.53 41.83 -43.27
N GLU A 274 20.47 41.37 -44.11
CA GLU A 274 20.21 40.29 -45.08
C GLU A 274 19.82 38.97 -44.41
N LEU A 275 20.41 38.66 -43.24
CA LEU A 275 20.04 37.47 -42.46
C LEU A 275 18.67 37.63 -41.80
N ASN A 276 18.29 38.84 -41.40
CA ASN A 276 16.95 39.13 -40.89
C ASN A 276 15.87 38.99 -41.98
N GLU A 277 16.17 39.44 -43.20
CA GLU A 277 15.30 39.21 -44.37
C GLU A 277 15.14 37.72 -44.70
N LYS A 278 16.19 36.91 -44.44
CA LYS A 278 16.16 35.45 -44.53
C LYS A 278 15.51 34.75 -43.33
N GLY A 279 14.95 35.50 -42.37
CA GLY A 279 14.15 34.98 -41.25
C GLY A 279 14.93 34.73 -39.95
N ALA A 280 16.18 35.16 -39.84
CA ALA A 280 16.85 35.28 -38.54
C ALA A 280 16.26 36.47 -37.76
N SER A 281 16.29 36.44 -36.42
CA SER A 281 15.76 37.54 -35.59
C SER A 281 16.89 38.20 -34.78
N ILE A 282 17.81 38.83 -35.51
CA ILE A 282 18.98 39.55 -35.00
C ILE A 282 18.58 41.00 -34.68
N SER A 283 18.75 41.45 -33.44
CA SER A 283 18.54 42.85 -33.06
C SER A 283 19.78 43.68 -33.35
N VAL A 284 19.62 44.80 -34.08
CA VAL A 284 20.69 45.76 -34.39
C VAL A 284 20.35 47.08 -33.70
N ASN A 285 21.32 47.70 -33.02
CA ASN A 285 21.17 49.01 -32.37
C ASN A 285 21.19 50.16 -33.39
N GLU A 286 20.83 51.38 -32.96
CA GLU A 286 20.86 52.59 -33.79
C GLU A 286 22.26 52.93 -34.34
N ASP A 287 23.32 52.47 -33.64
CA ASP A 287 24.72 52.58 -34.07
C ASP A 287 25.17 51.46 -35.03
N GLY A 288 24.24 50.62 -35.53
CA GLY A 288 24.55 49.54 -36.49
C GLY A 288 25.20 48.29 -35.87
N GLN A 289 25.42 48.26 -34.56
CA GLN A 289 26.01 47.12 -33.87
C GLN A 289 25.00 46.00 -33.63
N VAL A 290 25.39 44.76 -33.93
CA VAL A 290 24.59 43.55 -33.70
C VAL A 290 24.56 43.23 -32.21
N VAL A 291 23.37 43.28 -31.62
CA VAL A 291 23.16 43.05 -30.19
C VAL A 291 22.55 41.68 -29.93
N ASP A 292 23.31 40.83 -29.25
CA ASP A 292 22.81 39.57 -28.70
C ASP A 292 22.04 39.83 -27.40
N LYS A 293 20.73 39.53 -27.41
CA LYS A 293 19.82 39.71 -26.26
C LYS A 293 20.29 38.95 -25.01
N ARG A 294 21.08 37.87 -25.16
CA ARG A 294 21.64 37.11 -24.03
C ARG A 294 22.75 37.88 -23.31
N GLN A 295 23.51 38.69 -24.03
CA GLN A 295 24.58 39.51 -23.45
C GLN A 295 23.98 40.63 -22.58
N LEU A 296 22.85 41.23 -23.00
CA LEU A 296 22.07 42.14 -22.14
C LEU A 296 21.56 41.47 -20.86
N LEU A 297 21.12 40.21 -20.95
CA LEU A 297 20.63 39.45 -19.79
C LEU A 297 21.75 38.98 -18.86
N LYS A 298 23.01 38.93 -19.35
CA LYS A 298 24.18 38.54 -18.55
C LYS A 298 24.68 39.68 -17.65
N GLY A 299 24.43 40.93 -18.02
CA GLY A 299 24.87 42.12 -17.28
C GLY A 299 24.05 42.50 -16.04
N GLY A 300 23.02 41.72 -15.68
CA GLY A 300 22.00 42.14 -14.72
C GLY A 300 21.71 41.20 -13.54
N LEU A 301 22.58 40.25 -13.21
CA LEU A 301 22.40 39.41 -12.02
C LEU A 301 23.58 39.57 -11.06
N ASN A 302 23.35 40.24 -9.93
CA ASN A 302 24.26 40.28 -8.77
C ASN A 302 24.33 38.90 -8.10
N VAL A 303 24.83 37.89 -8.82
CA VAL A 303 25.26 36.61 -8.22
C VAL A 303 26.65 36.84 -7.64
N GLY A 304 26.71 37.01 -6.32
CA GLY A 304 27.97 37.16 -5.59
C GLY A 304 28.96 36.06 -5.96
N ALA A 305 30.19 36.47 -6.28
CA ALA A 305 31.25 35.58 -6.73
C ALA A 305 31.51 34.45 -5.73
N LYS A 306 31.25 33.21 -6.14
CA LYS A 306 31.76 32.03 -5.44
C LYS A 306 33.25 31.90 -5.78
N LYS A 307 34.07 31.96 -4.74
CA LYS A 307 35.53 31.77 -4.78
C LYS A 307 35.85 30.39 -5.37
N LYS A 308 36.55 30.37 -6.52
CA LYS A 308 37.16 29.15 -7.09
C LYS A 308 38.29 28.69 -6.16
N VAL A 309 38.32 27.40 -5.86
CA VAL A 309 39.48 26.73 -5.27
C VAL A 309 40.08 25.87 -6.37
N GLU A 310 41.30 26.20 -6.77
CA GLU A 310 42.13 25.40 -7.65
C GLU A 310 42.61 24.15 -6.91
N ALA A 311 42.59 23.02 -7.63
CA ALA A 311 43.10 21.75 -7.17
C ALA A 311 44.61 21.68 -7.43
N GLN A 312 45.39 21.56 -6.36
CA GLN A 312 46.72 20.96 -6.40
C GLN A 312 46.66 19.62 -5.69
N ARG A 313 47.07 18.56 -6.40
CA ARG A 313 47.38 17.24 -5.84
C ARG A 313 48.78 17.31 -5.21
N GLU A 314 48.97 16.82 -4.00
CA GLU A 314 49.53 15.49 -3.68
C GLU A 314 49.82 15.35 -2.17
N GLU A 315 49.80 14.09 -1.73
CA GLU A 315 50.31 13.52 -0.48
C GLU A 315 49.57 13.70 0.85
N ALA A 316 49.62 12.58 1.59
CA ALA A 316 48.92 12.24 2.81
C ALA A 316 49.24 13.18 3.98
N ASP A 317 48.20 13.65 4.68
CA ASP A 317 48.16 13.60 6.16
C ASP A 317 46.80 14.05 6.72
N ARG A 318 46.42 13.41 7.83
CA ARG A 318 45.63 13.87 8.99
C ARG A 318 44.35 14.71 8.77
N PRO A 319 43.20 14.31 9.34
CA PRO A 319 42.02 15.17 9.36
C PRO A 319 42.28 16.42 10.22
N ALA A 320 42.25 17.58 9.56
CA ALA A 320 42.41 18.90 10.12
C ALA A 320 41.46 19.14 11.32
N GLU A 321 42.08 19.53 12.42
CA GLU A 321 41.48 19.97 13.66
C GLU A 321 40.65 21.23 13.39
N ARG A 322 39.32 21.06 13.36
CA ARG A 322 38.39 22.19 13.45
C ARG A 322 38.57 22.76 14.85
N GLU A 323 38.96 24.03 14.96
CA GLU A 323 38.93 24.78 16.21
C GLU A 323 37.53 24.66 16.82
N ARG A 324 37.41 23.75 17.80
CA ARG A 324 36.22 23.58 18.61
C ARG A 324 36.24 24.72 19.60
N LYS A 325 35.30 25.64 19.45
CA LYS A 325 34.91 26.53 20.52
C LYS A 325 34.58 25.66 21.74
N GLU A 326 35.44 25.68 22.76
CA GLU A 326 35.30 24.87 23.98
C GLU A 326 34.01 25.25 24.71
N MET A 327 32.92 24.55 24.39
CA MET A 327 31.75 24.53 25.25
C MET A 327 32.07 23.59 26.41
N SER A 328 32.07 24.13 27.63
CA SER A 328 32.51 23.45 28.84
C SER A 328 31.95 22.02 28.96
N GLY A 329 32.82 21.05 29.27
CA GLY A 329 32.49 19.62 29.36
C GLY A 329 31.33 19.29 30.31
N GLN A 330 31.03 20.19 31.26
CA GLN A 330 29.92 20.06 32.19
C GLN A 330 28.53 20.10 31.50
N GLN A 331 28.38 20.83 30.39
CA GLN A 331 27.10 20.93 29.67
C GLN A 331 26.86 19.74 28.73
N ILE A 332 27.92 19.16 28.16
CA ILE A 332 27.85 17.99 27.28
C ILE A 332 27.43 16.74 28.09
N GLY A 333 28.00 16.55 29.28
CA GLY A 333 27.63 15.44 30.17
C GLY A 333 26.17 15.49 30.64
N ARG A 334 25.64 16.69 30.93
CA ARG A 334 24.21 16.86 31.30
C ARG A 334 23.26 16.52 30.15
N LYS A 335 23.60 16.90 28.93
CA LYS A 335 22.80 16.59 27.74
C LYS A 335 22.84 15.11 27.39
N GLN A 336 23.99 14.46 27.56
CA GLN A 336 24.13 13.01 27.41
C GLN A 336 23.33 12.26 28.49
N ALA A 337 23.43 12.65 29.76
CA ALA A 337 22.66 12.05 30.84
C ALA A 337 21.13 12.19 30.66
N MET A 338 20.65 13.32 30.13
CA MET A 338 19.23 13.50 29.77
C MET A 338 18.82 12.58 28.61
N ARG A 339 19.67 12.44 27.59
CA ARG A 339 19.42 11.54 26.46
C ARG A 339 19.40 10.08 26.88
N GLU A 340 20.30 9.67 27.78
CA GLU A 340 20.37 8.32 28.34
C GLU A 340 19.12 7.98 29.17
N ARG A 341 18.63 8.92 29.97
CA ARG A 341 17.37 8.75 30.71
C ARG A 341 16.17 8.60 29.78
N GLN A 342 16.10 9.42 28.72
CA GLN A 342 15.05 9.32 27.71
C GLN A 342 15.14 8.01 26.91
N SER A 343 16.34 7.57 26.54
CA SER A 343 16.52 6.29 25.84
C SER A 343 16.21 5.10 26.72
N ARG A 344 16.51 5.18 28.03
CA ARG A 344 16.16 4.12 28.98
C ARG A 344 14.65 4.02 29.18
N MET A 345 13.94 5.15 29.29
CA MET A 345 12.48 5.15 29.35
C MET A 345 11.84 4.54 28.09
N LEU A 346 12.39 4.84 26.90
CA LEU A 346 11.93 4.22 25.65
C LEU A 346 12.25 2.72 25.59
N ALA A 347 13.42 2.31 26.07
CA ALA A 347 13.80 0.91 26.16
C ALA A 347 12.88 0.14 27.13
N ASP A 348 12.59 0.72 28.30
CA ASP A 348 11.69 0.13 29.29
C ASP A 348 10.25 0.01 28.75
N GLN A 349 9.77 1.00 27.99
CA GLN A 349 8.46 0.93 27.31
C GLN A 349 8.43 -0.18 26.24
N LEU A 350 9.50 -0.30 25.46
CA LEU A 350 9.64 -1.36 24.46
C LEU A 350 9.67 -2.73 25.14
N GLU A 351 10.46 -2.90 26.19
CA GLU A 351 10.55 -4.14 26.96
C GLU A 351 9.20 -4.50 27.60
N ALA A 352 8.50 -3.54 28.20
CA ALA A 352 7.17 -3.76 28.75
C ALA A 352 6.15 -4.20 27.68
N SER A 353 6.22 -3.63 26.48
CA SER A 353 5.36 -4.03 25.35
C SER A 353 5.66 -5.47 24.88
N LEU A 354 6.95 -5.83 24.79
CA LEU A 354 7.39 -7.16 24.41
C LEU A 354 7.01 -8.18 25.48
N LYS A 355 7.18 -7.84 26.76
CA LYS A 355 6.76 -8.68 27.88
C LYS A 355 5.26 -8.93 27.86
N ARG A 356 4.45 -7.88 27.70
CA ARG A 356 2.98 -7.99 27.56
C ARG A 356 2.58 -8.85 26.36
N SER A 357 3.27 -8.74 25.22
CA SER A 357 3.00 -9.59 24.07
C SER A 357 3.33 -11.07 24.34
N ARG A 358 4.43 -11.35 25.06
CA ARG A 358 4.82 -12.71 25.42
C ARG A 358 3.81 -13.31 26.40
N GLU A 359 3.47 -12.59 27.45
CA GLU A 359 2.46 -13.00 28.43
C GLU A 359 1.09 -13.26 27.77
N ALA A 360 0.67 -12.41 26.82
CA ALA A 360 -0.57 -12.64 26.07
C ALA A 360 -0.50 -13.92 25.22
N THR A 361 0.64 -14.20 24.57
CA THR A 361 0.80 -15.44 23.79
C THR A 361 0.85 -16.69 24.68
N GLU A 362 1.46 -16.59 25.86
CA GLU A 362 1.51 -17.67 26.85
C GLU A 362 0.12 -17.94 27.44
N ALA A 363 -0.62 -16.88 27.80
CA ALA A 363 -2.00 -17.00 28.26
C ALA A 363 -2.91 -17.66 27.20
N GLN A 364 -2.79 -17.25 25.93
CA GLN A 364 -3.53 -17.90 24.84
C GLN A 364 -3.16 -19.38 24.69
N ARG A 365 -1.88 -19.75 24.83
CA ARG A 365 -1.45 -21.15 24.81
C ARG A 365 -2.04 -21.92 25.98
N GLU A 366 -2.01 -21.37 27.18
CA GLU A 366 -2.63 -21.99 28.35
C GLU A 366 -4.14 -22.17 28.19
N GLU A 367 -4.84 -21.18 27.63
CA GLU A 367 -6.28 -21.29 27.33
C GLU A 367 -6.57 -22.40 26.33
N VAL A 368 -5.78 -22.49 25.25
CA VAL A 368 -5.89 -23.58 24.27
C VAL A 368 -5.59 -24.93 24.92
N GLU A 369 -4.59 -25.02 25.78
CA GLU A 369 -4.30 -26.25 26.52
C GLU A 369 -5.42 -26.62 27.50
N ARG A 370 -5.98 -25.67 28.23
CA ARG A 370 -7.14 -25.91 29.12
C ARG A 370 -8.37 -26.33 28.31
N ALA A 371 -8.61 -25.70 27.17
CA ALA A 371 -9.67 -26.08 26.24
C ALA A 371 -9.45 -27.49 25.67
N ALA A 372 -8.20 -27.85 25.36
CA ALA A 372 -7.85 -29.20 24.92
C ALA A 372 -8.00 -30.24 26.04
N LYS A 373 -7.62 -29.89 27.27
CA LYS A 373 -7.75 -30.76 28.46
C LYS A 373 -9.21 -30.97 28.89
N THR A 374 -10.10 -29.99 28.64
CA THR A 374 -11.53 -30.06 29.00
C THR A 374 -12.38 -30.72 27.91
N ARG A 375 -11.94 -30.71 26.65
CA ARG A 375 -12.61 -31.42 25.56
C ARG A 375 -12.29 -32.90 25.63
N LYS A 376 -13.35 -33.73 25.68
CA LYS A 376 -13.22 -35.19 25.56
C LYS A 376 -12.52 -35.52 24.25
N THR A 377 -11.45 -36.31 24.34
CA THR A 377 -10.71 -36.76 23.16
C THR A 377 -11.57 -37.69 22.32
N GLU A 378 -11.30 -37.77 21.02
CA GLU A 378 -12.05 -38.67 20.11
C GLU A 378 -11.97 -40.13 20.56
N GLY A 379 -10.87 -40.53 21.22
CA GLY A 379 -10.69 -41.86 21.82
C GLY A 379 -11.58 -42.12 23.04
N GLU A 380 -11.84 -41.10 23.87
CA GLU A 380 -12.80 -41.23 24.97
C GLU A 380 -14.23 -41.37 24.44
N ILE A 381 -14.55 -40.66 23.36
CA ILE A 381 -15.86 -40.74 22.70
C ILE A 381 -16.04 -42.13 22.04
N SER A 382 -15.04 -42.64 21.33
CA SER A 382 -15.09 -43.97 20.72
C SER A 382 -15.18 -45.07 21.76
N SER A 383 -14.37 -45.03 22.82
CA SER A 383 -14.42 -46.01 23.91
C SER A 383 -15.75 -45.96 24.69
N ALA A 384 -16.36 -44.77 24.85
CA ALA A 384 -17.69 -44.64 25.44
C ALA A 384 -18.78 -45.25 24.53
N LYS A 385 -18.65 -45.05 23.21
CA LYS A 385 -19.56 -45.63 22.20
C LYS A 385 -19.43 -47.15 22.14
N GLU A 386 -18.21 -47.69 22.20
CA GLU A 386 -17.96 -49.13 22.26
C GLU A 386 -18.54 -49.78 23.52
N ARG A 387 -18.32 -49.18 24.69
CA ARG A 387 -18.93 -49.63 25.96
C ARG A 387 -20.46 -49.57 25.93
N TYR A 388 -21.03 -48.56 25.28
CA TYR A 388 -22.48 -48.46 25.09
C TYR A 388 -23.01 -49.57 24.18
N LEU A 389 -22.34 -49.83 23.06
CA LEU A 389 -22.73 -50.91 22.14
C LEU A 389 -22.58 -52.29 22.78
N ALA A 390 -21.52 -52.51 23.58
CA ALA A 390 -21.33 -53.75 24.33
C ALA A 390 -22.45 -53.97 25.35
N ARG A 391 -22.82 -52.94 26.14
CA ARG A 391 -23.95 -52.99 27.08
C ARG A 391 -25.27 -53.27 26.37
N LYS A 392 -25.50 -52.65 25.20
CA LYS A 392 -26.71 -52.88 24.41
C LYS A 392 -26.79 -54.33 23.90
N ARG A 393 -25.69 -54.86 23.36
CA ARG A 393 -25.63 -56.26 22.90
C ARG A 393 -25.87 -57.24 24.05
N ALA A 394 -25.22 -57.04 25.19
CA ALA A 394 -25.43 -57.88 26.37
C ALA A 394 -26.89 -57.85 26.86
N ALA A 395 -27.52 -56.67 26.89
CA ALA A 395 -28.94 -56.55 27.27
C ALA A 395 -29.89 -57.23 26.26
N GLU A 396 -29.58 -57.20 24.97
CA GLU A 396 -30.34 -57.94 23.95
C GLU A 396 -30.15 -59.45 24.08
N GLU A 397 -28.94 -59.92 24.37
CA GLU A 397 -28.68 -61.34 24.64
C GLU A 397 -29.38 -61.82 25.92
N GLU A 398 -29.39 -61.04 26.99
CA GLU A 398 -30.13 -61.36 28.21
C GLU A 398 -31.64 -61.38 27.96
N LYS A 399 -32.17 -60.45 27.17
CA LYS A 399 -33.59 -60.48 26.76
C LYS A 399 -33.90 -61.73 25.94
N LYS A 400 -33.03 -62.12 25.00
CA LYS A 400 -33.16 -63.36 24.25
C LYS A 400 -33.08 -64.60 25.15
N LYS A 401 -32.16 -64.62 26.12
CA LYS A 401 -32.04 -65.72 27.09
C LYS A 401 -33.28 -65.82 27.99
N LYS A 402 -33.84 -64.68 28.44
CA LYS A 402 -35.08 -64.65 29.23
C LYS A 402 -36.28 -65.12 28.40
N ALA A 403 -36.41 -64.65 27.17
CA ALA A 403 -37.47 -65.07 26.25
C ALA A 403 -37.36 -66.53 25.77
N ALA A 404 -36.20 -67.19 25.96
CA ALA A 404 -36.01 -68.61 25.68
C ALA A 404 -36.14 -69.49 26.93
N ALA A 405 -36.24 -68.90 28.12
CA ALA A 405 -36.41 -69.59 29.40
C ALA A 405 -37.86 -69.53 29.93
N GLU A 406 -38.68 -68.68 29.32
CA GLU A 406 -40.15 -68.67 29.41
C GLU A 406 -40.73 -69.45 28.23
#